data_AF-A0A533ZW89-F1
#
_entry.id   AF-A0A533ZW89-F1
#
_cell.length_a   1.000
_cell.length_b   1.000
_cell.length_c   1.000
_cell.angle_alpha   90.00
_cell.angle_beta   90.00
_cell.angle_gamma   90.00
#
_symmetry.space_group_name_H-M   'P 1'
#
loop_
_entity.id
_entity.type
_entity.pdbx_description
1 polymer ?
#
loop_
_entity_poly.entity_id
_entity_poly.type
_entity_poly.pdbx_seq_one_letter_code
_entity_poly.pdbx_strand_id
1 'polypeptide(L)'
;MKKIKSLFIGIGALSLLTACSQSPLKTAEPKTAAEFLVHASQAAEKKLKLTELRFYSPPGGYYYRDCMSGKENKNLCHKLYLAMVDYAKTTSTFNSLTIDDLTNQTTYQKLEEDYKRAWFNGV
;
A
#
# COMPACT_ATOMS: atom_id res chain seq x y z
N MET A 1 54.25 -32.27 -19.40
CA MET A 1 52.78 -32.28 -19.19
C MET A 1 52.41 -31.16 -18.22
N LYS A 2 51.32 -30.40 -18.45
CA LYS A 2 50.86 -29.23 -17.63
C LYS A 2 51.91 -28.10 -17.53
N LYS A 3 51.64 -26.82 -17.26
CA LYS A 3 50.48 -25.95 -16.99
C LYS A 3 50.51 -24.82 -18.07
N ILE A 4 49.53 -23.95 -18.36
CA ILE A 4 48.10 -23.76 -17.99
C ILE A 4 47.43 -22.95 -19.13
N LYS A 5 46.09 -22.75 -19.13
CA LYS A 5 45.42 -21.68 -19.91
C LYS A 5 44.80 -20.69 -18.93
N SER A 6 45.26 -19.44 -18.90
CA SER A 6 44.69 -18.39 -18.06
C SER A 6 43.40 -17.86 -18.67
N LEU A 7 42.26 -18.35 -18.17
CA LEU A 7 40.94 -17.84 -18.51
C LEU A 7 40.67 -16.57 -17.67
N PHE A 8 40.83 -15.40 -18.28
CA PHE A 8 40.43 -14.13 -17.66
C PHE A 8 38.90 -14.03 -17.63
N ILE A 9 38.29 -14.50 -16.55
CA ILE A 9 36.88 -14.25 -16.25
C ILE A 9 36.77 -12.81 -15.73
N GLY A 10 36.44 -11.88 -16.61
CA GLY A 10 36.08 -10.52 -16.23
C GLY A 10 34.77 -10.56 -15.44
N ILE A 11 34.85 -10.43 -14.11
CA ILE A 11 33.68 -10.29 -13.25
C ILE A 11 33.10 -8.90 -13.49
N GLY A 12 32.15 -8.81 -14.42
CA GLY A 12 31.32 -7.63 -14.60
C GLY A 12 30.49 -7.41 -13.35
N ALA A 13 30.89 -6.47 -12.50
CA ALA A 13 30.09 -6.00 -11.40
C ALA A 13 28.85 -5.30 -11.98
N LEU A 14 27.76 -6.05 -12.16
CA LEU A 14 26.45 -5.47 -12.37
C LEU A 14 26.09 -4.71 -11.10
N SER A 15 26.32 -3.40 -11.13
CA SER A 15 25.74 -2.48 -10.17
C SER A 15 24.23 -2.62 -10.24
N LEU A 16 23.68 -3.42 -9.31
CA LEU A 16 22.26 -3.46 -9.03
C LEU A 16 21.88 -2.09 -8.47
N LEU A 17 21.64 -1.14 -9.38
CA LEU A 17 20.80 0.01 -9.13
C LEU A 17 19.42 -0.55 -8.78
N THR A 18 19.23 -0.85 -7.50
CA THR A 18 17.92 -0.96 -6.89
C THR A 18 17.25 0.38 -7.15
N ALA A 19 16.48 0.46 -8.23
CA ALA A 19 15.64 1.60 -8.49
C ALA A 19 14.75 1.72 -7.26
N CYS A 20 14.99 2.75 -6.44
CA CYS A 20 14.12 3.11 -5.33
C CYS A 20 12.80 3.58 -5.94
N SER A 21 11.96 2.62 -6.32
CA SER A 21 10.65 2.86 -6.90
C SER A 21 9.87 3.72 -5.93
N GLN A 22 9.60 4.95 -6.33
CA GLN A 22 8.81 5.86 -5.51
C GLN A 22 7.43 5.24 -5.30
N SER A 23 6.96 5.32 -4.06
CA SER A 23 5.62 4.89 -3.64
C SER A 23 4.57 5.31 -4.68
N PRO A 24 3.70 4.40 -5.17
CA PRO A 24 2.65 4.78 -6.11
C PRO A 24 1.66 5.80 -5.48
N LEU A 25 1.56 5.85 -4.14
CA LEU A 25 0.80 6.87 -3.40
C LEU A 25 1.44 8.27 -3.45
N LYS A 26 2.73 8.39 -3.80
CA LYS A 26 3.45 9.67 -3.94
C LYS A 26 3.52 10.16 -5.38
N THR A 27 3.35 9.27 -6.36
CA THR A 27 3.46 9.58 -7.79
C THR A 27 2.10 9.72 -8.49
N ALA A 28 1.04 9.11 -7.95
CA ALA A 28 -0.32 9.35 -8.40
C ALA A 28 -0.82 10.75 -7.97
N GLU A 29 -1.83 11.26 -8.66
CA GLU A 29 -2.56 12.46 -8.23
C GLU A 29 -3.15 12.25 -6.82
N PRO A 30 -3.08 13.24 -5.89
CA PRO A 30 -3.60 13.09 -4.52
C PRO A 30 -5.03 12.58 -4.42
N LYS A 31 -5.94 13.10 -5.26
CA LYS A 31 -7.32 12.61 -5.33
C LYS A 31 -7.38 11.13 -5.73
N THR A 32 -6.75 10.75 -6.84
CA THR A 32 -6.69 9.35 -7.30
C THR A 32 -6.08 8.42 -6.24
N ALA A 33 -5.02 8.85 -5.54
CA ALA A 33 -4.41 8.07 -4.45
C ALA A 33 -5.33 7.93 -3.24
N ALA A 34 -6.06 8.99 -2.87
CA ALA A 34 -7.04 8.98 -1.80
C ALA A 34 -8.24 8.07 -2.08
N GLU A 35 -8.83 8.17 -3.29
CA GLU A 35 -9.94 7.31 -3.74
C GLU A 35 -9.51 5.83 -3.75
N PHE A 36 -8.31 5.53 -4.27
CA PHE A 36 -7.73 4.19 -4.19
C PHE A 36 -7.60 3.69 -2.74
N LEU A 37 -7.11 4.50 -1.82
CA LEU A 37 -6.94 4.10 -0.41
C LEU A 37 -8.30 3.83 0.27
N VAL A 38 -9.35 4.59 -0.06
CA VAL A 38 -10.72 4.35 0.42
C VAL A 38 -11.23 3.01 -0.10
N HIS A 39 -11.17 2.75 -1.40
CA HIS A 39 -11.58 1.48 -1.99
C HIS A 39 -10.78 0.29 -1.44
N ALA A 40 -9.47 0.44 -1.26
CA ALA A 40 -8.61 -0.58 -0.67
C ALA A 40 -9.04 -0.89 0.78
N SER A 41 -9.37 0.13 1.58
CA SER A 41 -9.89 -0.07 2.95
C SER A 41 -11.25 -0.75 2.93
N GLN A 42 -12.20 -0.32 2.09
CA GLN A 42 -13.50 -0.98 1.92
C GLN A 42 -13.37 -2.47 1.54
N ALA A 43 -12.51 -2.77 0.56
CA ALA A 43 -12.25 -4.14 0.11
C ALA A 43 -11.58 -5.00 1.21
N ALA A 44 -10.64 -4.41 1.95
CA ALA A 44 -9.98 -5.06 3.09
C ALA A 44 -10.95 -5.34 4.24
N GLU A 45 -11.79 -4.36 4.62
CA GLU A 45 -12.82 -4.48 5.64
C GLU A 45 -13.85 -5.56 5.30
N LYS A 46 -14.27 -5.63 4.04
CA LYS A 46 -15.14 -6.71 3.51
C LYS A 46 -14.44 -8.08 3.57
N LYS A 47 -13.19 -8.19 3.10
CA LYS A 47 -12.40 -9.43 3.15
C LYS A 47 -12.20 -9.94 4.58
N LEU A 48 -12.09 -9.03 5.55
CA LEU A 48 -11.89 -9.32 6.97
C LEU A 48 -13.20 -9.37 7.78
N LYS A 49 -14.37 -9.19 7.14
CA LYS A 49 -15.70 -9.20 7.77
C LYS A 49 -15.89 -8.16 8.88
N LEU A 50 -15.14 -7.06 8.85
CA LEU A 50 -15.17 -6.02 9.89
C LEU A 50 -16.47 -5.21 9.88
N THR A 51 -17.15 -5.18 8.73
CA THR A 51 -18.48 -4.59 8.55
C THR A 51 -19.60 -5.46 9.12
N GLU A 52 -19.37 -6.74 9.42
CA GLU A 52 -20.38 -7.65 9.98
C GLU A 52 -20.55 -7.49 11.52
N LEU A 53 -19.62 -6.80 12.20
CA LEU A 53 -19.49 -6.81 13.67
C LEU A 53 -19.71 -5.47 14.39
N ARG A 54 -19.81 -4.35 13.68
CA ARG A 54 -20.20 -3.04 14.24
C ARG A 54 -21.37 -2.47 13.43
N PHE A 55 -22.27 -1.74 14.10
CA PHE A 55 -23.43 -1.10 13.46
C PHE A 55 -23.02 -0.36 12.18
N TYR A 56 -23.64 -0.73 11.07
CA TYR A 56 -23.24 -0.37 9.72
C TYR A 56 -23.22 1.16 9.51
N SER A 57 -22.08 1.71 9.10
CA SER A 57 -22.01 2.96 8.33
C SER A 57 -21.44 2.62 6.95
N PRO A 58 -22.30 2.29 5.97
CA PRO A 58 -21.85 2.20 4.59
C PRO A 58 -21.34 3.58 4.14
N PRO A 59 -20.32 3.65 3.27
CA PRO A 59 -19.79 2.54 2.46
C PRO A 59 -18.65 1.73 3.10
N GLY A 60 -18.32 1.94 4.37
CA GLY A 60 -17.09 1.40 4.98
C GLY A 60 -15.87 2.25 4.62
N GLY A 61 -14.65 1.73 4.77
CA GLY A 61 -13.42 2.45 4.46
C GLY A 61 -12.91 3.34 5.59
N TYR A 62 -13.31 3.10 6.84
CA TYR A 62 -12.88 3.89 8.01
C TYR A 62 -11.69 3.27 8.76
N TYR A 63 -11.48 1.95 8.67
CA TYR A 63 -10.46 1.28 9.48
C TYR A 63 -9.04 1.70 9.09
N TYR A 64 -8.75 2.01 7.82
CA TYR A 64 -7.42 2.49 7.42
C TYR A 64 -7.07 3.83 8.09
N ARG A 65 -7.97 4.82 8.03
CA ARG A 65 -7.81 6.09 8.76
C ARG A 65 -7.59 5.86 10.25
N ASP A 66 -8.40 5.01 10.87
CA ASP A 66 -8.36 4.82 12.32
C ASP A 66 -7.12 4.03 12.75
N CYS A 67 -6.60 3.13 11.90
CA CYS A 67 -5.29 2.51 12.04
C CYS A 67 -4.13 3.51 11.90
N MET A 68 -4.15 4.40 10.88
CA MET A 68 -3.17 5.49 10.72
C MET A 68 -3.28 6.56 11.82
N SER A 69 -4.40 6.59 12.54
CA SER A 69 -4.62 7.43 13.75
C SER A 69 -4.24 6.73 15.05
N GLY A 70 -3.81 5.45 15.02
CA GLY A 70 -3.51 4.66 16.22
C GLY A 70 -4.73 4.30 17.09
N LYS A 71 -5.96 4.42 16.58
CA LYS A 71 -7.22 4.17 17.29
C LYS A 71 -7.65 2.69 17.30
N GLU A 72 -7.05 1.88 16.43
CA GLU A 72 -7.40 0.46 16.24
C GLU A 72 -6.25 -0.48 16.60
N ASN A 73 -6.58 -1.76 16.83
CA ASN A 73 -5.61 -2.74 17.32
C ASN A 73 -4.51 -3.04 16.28
N LYS A 74 -3.23 -3.05 16.70
CA LYS A 74 -2.07 -3.30 15.81
C LYS A 74 -2.18 -4.58 14.96
N ASN A 75 -2.68 -5.68 15.51
CA ASN A 75 -2.88 -6.94 14.78
C ASN A 75 -4.01 -6.83 13.75
N LEU A 76 -5.08 -6.11 14.08
CA LEU A 76 -6.16 -5.79 13.14
C LEU A 76 -5.64 -4.92 11.98
N CYS A 77 -4.90 -3.86 12.31
CA CYS A 77 -4.32 -2.96 11.32
C CYS A 77 -3.33 -3.69 10.38
N HIS A 78 -2.47 -4.55 10.91
CA HIS A 78 -1.57 -5.35 10.08
C HIS A 78 -2.33 -6.25 9.08
N LYS A 79 -3.40 -6.91 9.52
CA LYS A 79 -4.29 -7.70 8.64
C LYS A 79 -4.99 -6.83 7.60
N LEU A 80 -5.43 -5.62 7.98
CA LEU A 80 -6.03 -4.65 7.08
C LEU A 80 -5.03 -4.24 5.98
N TYR A 81 -3.82 -3.81 6.34
CA TYR A 81 -2.78 -3.41 5.38
C TYR A 81 -2.41 -4.55 4.43
N LEU A 82 -2.29 -5.79 4.91
CA LEU A 82 -2.09 -6.98 4.05
C LEU A 82 -3.23 -7.14 3.04
N ALA A 83 -4.48 -7.00 3.47
CA ALA A 83 -5.64 -7.07 2.58
C ALA A 83 -5.74 -5.90 1.60
N MET A 84 -5.29 -4.70 1.98
CA MET A 84 -5.16 -3.54 1.09
C MET A 84 -4.08 -3.74 0.02
N VAL A 85 -2.92 -4.32 0.38
CA VAL A 85 -1.87 -4.70 -0.58
C VAL A 85 -2.37 -5.79 -1.54
N ASP A 86 -3.17 -6.74 -1.06
CA ASP A 86 -3.81 -7.73 -1.95
C ASP A 86 -4.80 -7.10 -2.94
N TYR A 87 -5.56 -6.08 -2.53
CA TYR A 87 -6.40 -5.30 -3.45
C TYR A 87 -5.55 -4.47 -4.43
N ALA A 88 -4.45 -3.88 -3.98
CA ALA A 88 -3.57 -3.06 -4.82
C ALA A 88 -3.07 -3.81 -6.07
N LYS A 89 -2.76 -5.12 -5.92
CA LYS A 89 -2.36 -6.04 -7.00
C LYS A 89 -3.40 -6.18 -8.12
N THR A 90 -4.67 -5.87 -7.89
CA THR A 90 -5.72 -5.91 -8.93
C THR A 90 -5.84 -4.60 -9.73
N THR A 91 -4.97 -3.62 -9.46
CA THR A 91 -4.96 -2.31 -10.14
C THR A 91 -3.68 -2.16 -10.97
N SER A 92 -3.73 -1.44 -12.08
CA SER A 92 -2.53 -1.13 -12.88
C SER A 92 -1.60 -0.13 -12.18
N THR A 93 -2.17 0.91 -11.56
CA THR A 93 -1.42 2.03 -10.95
C THR A 93 -0.75 1.67 -9.63
N PHE A 94 -1.36 0.81 -8.81
CA PHE A 94 -0.90 0.53 -7.44
C PHE A 94 -0.43 -0.93 -7.23
N ASN A 95 -0.23 -1.73 -8.28
CA ASN A 95 0.20 -3.14 -8.13
C ASN A 95 1.52 -3.35 -7.36
N SER A 96 2.39 -2.35 -7.32
CA SER A 96 3.68 -2.35 -6.62
C SER A 96 3.60 -1.86 -5.17
N LEU A 97 2.41 -1.48 -4.69
CA LEU A 97 2.21 -0.92 -3.35
C LEU A 97 2.60 -1.90 -2.23
N THR A 98 3.40 -1.41 -1.29
CA THR A 98 3.86 -2.18 -0.12
C THR A 98 3.15 -1.78 1.17
N ILE A 99 3.38 -2.54 2.26
CA ILE A 99 2.93 -2.14 3.60
C ILE A 99 3.67 -0.89 4.07
N ASP A 100 4.95 -0.73 3.71
CA ASP A 100 5.75 0.45 4.09
C ASP A 100 5.23 1.72 3.41
N ASP A 101 4.67 1.61 2.21
CA ASP A 101 3.94 2.70 1.53
C ASP A 101 2.66 3.08 2.28
N LEU A 102 1.81 2.10 2.59
CA LEU A 102 0.54 2.29 3.32
C LEU A 102 0.75 2.87 4.72
N THR A 103 1.81 2.43 5.42
CA THR A 103 2.08 2.83 6.80
C THR A 103 2.96 4.08 6.91
N ASN A 104 3.32 4.71 5.78
CA ASN A 104 4.10 5.94 5.78
C ASN A 104 3.25 7.14 6.24
N GLN A 105 3.36 7.49 7.53
CA GLN A 105 2.57 8.58 8.14
C GLN A 105 2.66 9.90 7.37
N THR A 106 3.84 10.28 6.87
CA THR A 106 4.04 11.52 6.10
C THR A 106 3.36 11.49 4.74
N THR A 107 3.17 10.32 4.13
CA THR A 107 2.39 10.15 2.91
C THR A 107 0.91 10.26 3.22
N TYR A 108 0.45 9.57 4.27
CA TYR A 108 -0.94 9.62 4.69
C TYR A 108 -1.41 11.03 5.07
N GLN A 109 -0.62 11.76 5.87
CA GLN A 109 -0.92 13.15 6.26
C GLN A 109 -1.11 14.10 5.08
N LYS A 110 -0.44 13.86 3.95
CA LYS A 110 -0.61 14.64 2.71
C LYS A 110 -1.88 14.28 1.94
N LEU A 111 -2.40 13.06 2.13
CA LEU A 111 -3.60 12.53 1.48
C LEU A 111 -4.84 12.59 2.39
N GLU A 112 -4.69 12.96 3.68
CA GLU A 112 -5.73 12.79 4.69
C GLU A 112 -7.03 13.56 4.37
N GLU A 113 -6.93 14.79 3.88
CA GLU A 113 -8.10 15.61 3.51
C GLU A 113 -8.80 15.11 2.24
N ASP A 114 -8.04 14.65 1.25
CA ASP A 114 -8.62 14.03 0.05
C ASP A 114 -9.22 12.66 0.38
N TYR A 115 -8.62 11.91 1.32
CA TYR A 115 -9.16 10.64 1.83
C TYR A 115 -10.50 10.85 2.54
N LYS A 116 -10.57 11.85 3.45
CA LYS A 116 -11.82 12.24 4.12
C LYS A 116 -12.90 12.63 3.10
N ARG A 117 -12.53 13.39 2.06
CA ARG A 117 -13.45 13.82 1.00
C ARG A 117 -13.94 12.64 0.15
N ALA A 118 -13.04 11.77 -0.29
CA ALA A 118 -13.39 10.56 -1.04
C ALA A 118 -14.31 9.64 -0.23
N TRP A 119 -13.99 9.41 1.04
CA TRP A 119 -14.81 8.63 1.96
C TRP A 119 -16.21 9.25 2.18
N PHE A 120 -16.28 10.57 2.41
CA PHE A 120 -17.55 11.28 2.59
C PHE A 120 -18.42 11.28 1.32
N ASN A 121 -17.81 11.41 0.15
CA ASN A 121 -18.49 11.32 -1.14
C ASN A 121 -18.93 9.89 -1.50
N GLY A 122 -18.46 8.89 -0.73
CA GLY A 122 -18.83 7.50 -0.88
C GLY A 122 -18.38 6.86 -2.18
N VAL A 123 -17.13 7.13 -2.59
CA VAL A 123 -16.51 6.44 -3.74
C VAL A 123 -16.48 4.92 -3.54
#